data_AF-A0A6I9L665-F1
#
_entry.id   AF-A0A6I9L665-F1
#
_cell.length_a   1.000
_cell.length_b   1.000
_cell.length_c   1.000
_cell.angle_alpha   90.00
_cell.angle_beta   90.00
_cell.angle_gamma   90.00
#
_symmetry.space_group_name_H-M   'P 1'
#
loop_
_entity.id
_entity.type
_entity.pdbx_description
1 polymer ?
#
loop_
_entity_poly.entity_id
_entity_poly.type
_entity_poly.pdbx_seq_one_letter_code
_entity_poly.pdbx_strand_id
1 'polypeptide(L)'
;MAEAVRQELSALAAIFCGPHEWEMLSCSETDGAVFRIHTTAEGLVGEDVPLELVFHLPAGYPLCLPGVSVSSEHLTRAQCATVKEKVLEEARKLLSEPMIHELVLWIQENLRHVLSPPETSSISEKCPGPESPAVDDGLWMTLLHLDHMRARTRYVKTVEKWASELRLTGRLMFAGVPDSSENLQSRCGLKWKEVQREND
;
A
#
# COMPACT_ATOMS: atom_id res chain seq x y z
N MET A 1 -24.48 12.11 -16.61
CA MET A 1 -23.16 11.71 -16.03
C MET A 1 -22.08 12.61 -16.59
N ALA A 2 -21.18 13.13 -15.74
CA ALA A 2 -20.09 14.01 -16.20
C ALA A 2 -19.08 13.25 -17.08
N GLU A 3 -18.46 13.95 -18.04
CA GLU A 3 -17.52 13.33 -18.99
C GLU A 3 -16.29 12.72 -18.28
N ALA A 4 -15.79 13.35 -17.22
CA ALA A 4 -14.69 12.83 -16.42
C ALA A 4 -14.99 11.44 -15.82
N VAL A 5 -16.24 11.22 -15.38
CA VAL A 5 -16.68 9.94 -14.80
C VAL A 5 -16.77 8.85 -15.88
N ARG A 6 -17.25 9.22 -17.07
CA ARG A 6 -17.26 8.29 -18.23
C ARG A 6 -15.86 7.86 -18.63
N GLN A 7 -14.90 8.80 -18.62
CA GLN A 7 -13.50 8.52 -18.91
C GLN A 7 -12.87 7.63 -17.85
N GLU A 8 -13.15 7.88 -16.56
CA GLU A 8 -12.71 7.02 -15.46
C GLU A 8 -13.24 5.59 -15.62
N LEU A 9 -14.54 5.41 -15.86
CA LEU A 9 -15.14 4.09 -16.07
C LEU A 9 -14.50 3.36 -17.27
N SER A 10 -14.24 4.09 -18.36
CA SER A 10 -13.55 3.52 -19.53
C SER A 10 -12.11 3.14 -19.22
N ALA A 11 -11.40 3.93 -18.41
CA ALA A 11 -10.03 3.63 -18.00
C ALA A 11 -10.00 2.41 -17.08
N LEU A 12 -10.91 2.32 -16.10
CA LEU A 12 -11.02 1.17 -15.21
C LEU A 12 -11.29 -0.12 -15.98
N ALA A 13 -12.22 -0.10 -16.95
CA ALA A 13 -12.49 -1.26 -17.79
C ALA A 13 -11.28 -1.70 -18.65
N ALA A 14 -10.37 -0.77 -18.98
CA ALA A 14 -9.14 -1.08 -19.70
C ALA A 14 -8.03 -1.61 -18.77
N ILE A 15 -7.97 -1.11 -17.53
CA ILE A 15 -7.01 -1.54 -16.51
C ILE A 15 -7.35 -2.97 -16.05
N PHE A 16 -8.61 -3.21 -15.70
CA PHE A 16 -9.14 -4.50 -15.23
C PHE A 16 -9.73 -5.30 -16.39
N CYS A 17 -8.88 -5.64 -17.36
CA CYS A 17 -9.28 -6.32 -18.59
C CYS A 17 -9.24 -7.86 -18.51
N GLY A 18 -8.85 -8.43 -17.37
CA GLY A 18 -8.86 -9.87 -17.16
C GLY A 18 -10.27 -10.46 -17.05
N PRO A 19 -10.39 -11.80 -17.17
CA PRO A 19 -11.67 -12.46 -17.09
C PRO A 19 -12.30 -12.26 -15.70
N HIS A 20 -13.52 -11.72 -15.66
CA HIS A 20 -14.27 -11.42 -14.44
C HIS A 20 -13.66 -10.34 -13.53
N GLU A 21 -12.58 -9.66 -13.93
CA GLU A 21 -11.98 -8.58 -13.11
C GLU A 21 -12.86 -7.33 -13.05
N TRP A 22 -13.59 -7.04 -14.12
CA TRP A 22 -14.49 -5.89 -14.23
C TRP A 22 -15.88 -6.30 -14.68
N GLU A 23 -16.90 -5.78 -14.00
CA GLU A 23 -18.30 -5.96 -14.40
C GLU A 23 -19.14 -4.71 -14.13
N MET A 24 -19.79 -4.20 -15.17
CA MET A 24 -20.79 -3.14 -15.03
C MET A 24 -22.13 -3.76 -14.60
N LEU A 25 -22.61 -3.46 -13.40
CA LEU A 25 -23.85 -4.02 -12.87
C LEU A 25 -25.07 -3.19 -13.29
N SER A 26 -24.95 -1.87 -13.22
CA SER A 26 -25.96 -0.95 -13.71
C SER A 26 -25.35 0.40 -14.06
N CYS A 27 -25.95 1.10 -15.02
CA CYS A 27 -25.57 2.46 -15.36
C CYS A 27 -26.83 3.21 -15.78
N SER A 28 -27.21 4.22 -15.03
CA SER A 28 -28.32 5.11 -15.33
C SER A 28 -27.90 6.56 -15.18
N GLU A 29 -28.58 7.46 -15.90
CA GLU A 29 -28.30 8.89 -15.79
C GLU A 29 -28.75 9.48 -14.45
N THR A 30 -29.77 8.88 -13.83
CA THR A 30 -30.42 9.35 -12.60
C THR A 30 -29.81 8.77 -11.33
N ASP A 31 -29.58 7.46 -11.29
CA ASP A 31 -29.08 6.75 -10.10
C ASP A 31 -27.57 6.55 -10.14
N GLY A 32 -26.94 6.86 -11.28
CA GLY A 32 -25.52 6.81 -11.50
C GLY A 32 -25.02 5.44 -11.96
N ALA A 33 -23.78 5.10 -11.64
CA ALA A 33 -23.16 3.83 -12.06
C ALA A 33 -22.94 2.90 -10.87
N VAL A 34 -23.21 1.61 -11.05
CA VAL A 34 -22.80 0.55 -10.13
C VAL A 34 -21.97 -0.46 -10.91
N PHE A 35 -20.78 -0.74 -10.40
CA PHE A 35 -19.88 -1.72 -11.01
C PHE A 35 -19.12 -2.47 -9.93
N ARG A 36 -18.56 -3.60 -10.35
CA ARG A 36 -17.79 -4.52 -9.52
C ARG A 36 -16.40 -4.67 -10.10
N ILE A 37 -15.41 -4.66 -9.21
CA ILE A 37 -14.01 -4.96 -9.50
C ILE A 37 -13.59 -6.13 -8.63
N HIS A 38 -13.05 -7.18 -9.24
CA HIS A 38 -12.32 -8.22 -8.51
C HIS A 38 -10.83 -7.94 -8.62
N THR A 39 -10.16 -7.94 -7.47
CA THR A 39 -8.71 -7.69 -7.38
C THR A 39 -8.10 -8.55 -6.30
N THR A 40 -6.78 -8.71 -6.32
CA THR A 40 -6.01 -9.25 -5.19
C THR A 40 -5.33 -8.13 -4.42
N ALA A 41 -5.05 -8.34 -3.14
CA ALA A 41 -4.34 -7.40 -2.28
C ALA A 41 -3.34 -8.13 -1.39
N GLU A 42 -2.28 -7.46 -0.97
CA GLU A 42 -1.25 -8.06 -0.11
C GLU A 42 -1.83 -8.36 1.29
N GLY A 43 -1.98 -9.65 1.60
CA GLY A 43 -2.46 -10.13 2.89
C GLY A 43 -1.40 -10.10 4.00
N LEU A 44 -1.82 -10.43 5.23
CA LEU A 44 -0.96 -10.43 6.42
C LEU A 44 0.22 -11.42 6.35
N VAL A 45 0.08 -12.52 5.60
CA VAL A 45 1.06 -13.61 5.51
C VAL A 45 1.87 -13.56 4.20
N GLY A 46 1.75 -12.47 3.44
CA GLY A 46 2.36 -12.36 2.10
C GLY A 46 1.67 -13.22 1.04
N GLU A 47 0.50 -13.76 1.36
CA GLU A 47 -0.42 -14.36 0.39
C GLU A 47 -1.38 -13.30 -0.16
N ASP A 48 -1.67 -13.40 -1.45
CA ASP A 48 -2.63 -12.53 -2.12
C ASP A 48 -4.05 -12.86 -1.64
N VAL A 49 -4.74 -11.85 -1.10
CA VAL A 49 -6.12 -11.96 -0.64
C VAL A 49 -7.06 -11.51 -1.77
N PRO A 50 -7.97 -12.38 -2.25
CA PRO A 50 -8.96 -11.97 -3.24
C PRO A 50 -9.99 -11.04 -2.61
N LEU A 51 -10.25 -9.91 -3.26
CA LEU A 51 -11.20 -8.89 -2.89
C LEU A 51 -12.23 -8.68 -3.99
N GLU A 52 -13.49 -8.59 -3.58
CA GLU A 52 -14.58 -8.09 -4.39
C GLU A 52 -14.93 -6.68 -3.90
N LEU A 53 -14.78 -5.70 -4.80
CA LEU A 53 -15.07 -4.30 -4.54
C LEU A 53 -16.26 -3.89 -5.40
N VAL A 54 -17.35 -3.46 -4.75
CA VAL A 54 -18.52 -2.92 -5.45
C VAL A 54 -18.61 -1.43 -5.18
N PHE A 55 -18.59 -0.65 -6.25
CA PHE A 55 -18.67 0.80 -6.22
C PHE A 55 -20.01 1.28 -6.76
N HIS A 56 -20.57 2.28 -6.09
CA HIS A 56 -21.71 3.06 -6.55
C HIS A 56 -21.29 4.52 -6.71
N LEU A 57 -21.37 5.04 -7.93
CA LEU A 57 -21.10 6.43 -8.25
C LEU A 57 -22.43 7.16 -8.38
N PRO A 58 -22.85 7.95 -7.37
CA PRO A 58 -24.06 8.76 -7.47
C PRO A 58 -23.88 9.89 -8.50
N ALA A 59 -24.98 10.50 -8.93
CA ALA A 59 -24.96 11.58 -9.94
C ALA A 59 -24.08 12.80 -9.56
N GLY A 60 -23.86 13.03 -8.27
CA GLY A 60 -23.00 14.11 -7.75
C GLY A 60 -21.50 13.77 -7.66
N TYR A 61 -21.09 12.56 -8.02
CA TYR A 61 -19.69 12.16 -8.04
C TYR A 61 -18.92 12.93 -9.14
N PRO A 62 -17.65 13.38 -8.91
CA PRO A 62 -16.77 13.13 -7.76
C PRO A 62 -16.85 14.17 -6.62
N LEU A 63 -17.84 15.07 -6.63
CA LEU A 63 -18.03 16.07 -5.57
C LEU A 63 -18.61 15.46 -4.27
N CYS A 64 -19.08 14.22 -4.35
CA CYS A 64 -19.51 13.42 -3.20
C CYS A 64 -18.84 12.05 -3.24
N LEU A 65 -18.83 11.38 -2.09
CA LEU A 65 -18.17 10.10 -1.93
C LEU A 65 -18.88 9.00 -2.74
N PRO A 66 -18.13 8.05 -3.32
CA PRO A 66 -18.72 6.84 -3.87
C PRO A 66 -19.27 5.97 -2.73
N GLY A 67 -20.33 5.23 -3.03
CA GLY A 67 -20.71 4.07 -2.22
C GLY A 67 -19.70 2.95 -2.43
N VAL A 68 -19.20 2.36 -1.35
CA VAL A 68 -18.23 1.27 -1.40
C VAL A 68 -18.75 0.08 -0.60
N SER A 69 -18.63 -1.11 -1.16
CA SER A 69 -18.80 -2.38 -0.46
C SER A 69 -17.60 -3.27 -0.72
N VAL A 70 -17.10 -3.89 0.34
CA VAL A 70 -15.91 -4.76 0.31
C VAL A 70 -16.33 -6.15 0.77
N SER A 71 -16.04 -7.16 -0.05
CA SER A 71 -16.27 -8.58 0.22
C SER A 71 -14.97 -9.34 -0.02
N SER A 72 -14.74 -10.40 0.75
CA SER A 72 -13.65 -11.34 0.53
C SER A 72 -14.00 -12.67 1.18
N GLU A 73 -13.58 -13.77 0.56
CA GLU A 73 -13.72 -15.11 1.15
C GLU A 73 -12.74 -15.33 2.32
N HIS A 74 -11.65 -14.54 2.37
CA HIS A 74 -10.57 -14.68 3.34
C HIS A 74 -10.66 -13.68 4.50
N LEU A 75 -11.59 -12.73 4.44
CA LEU A 75 -11.79 -11.72 5.49
C LEU A 75 -13.09 -11.93 6.22
N THR A 76 -13.08 -11.68 7.53
CA THR A 76 -14.31 -11.64 8.33
C THR A 76 -15.14 -10.42 7.97
N ARG A 77 -16.46 -10.48 8.23
CA ARG A 77 -17.36 -9.35 8.01
C ARG A 77 -16.94 -8.08 8.78
N ALA A 78 -16.34 -8.25 9.96
CA ALA A 78 -15.81 -7.12 10.75
C ALA A 78 -14.60 -6.48 10.06
N GLN A 79 -13.66 -7.28 9.56
CA GLN A 79 -12.51 -6.79 8.80
C GLN A 79 -12.93 -6.07 7.52
N CYS A 80 -13.88 -6.62 6.76
CA CYS A 80 -14.43 -5.94 5.59
C CYS A 80 -15.07 -4.59 5.93
N ALA A 81 -15.75 -4.48 7.08
CA ALA A 81 -16.30 -3.21 7.55
C ALA A 81 -15.21 -2.20 7.89
N THR A 82 -14.13 -2.63 8.56
CA THR A 82 -12.96 -1.78 8.85
C THR A 82 -12.27 -1.30 7.58
N VAL A 83 -12.05 -2.19 6.60
CA VAL A 83 -11.47 -1.84 5.30
C VAL A 83 -12.36 -0.84 4.58
N LYS A 84 -13.67 -1.08 4.50
CA LYS A 84 -14.63 -0.14 3.91
C LYS A 84 -14.54 1.25 4.56
N GLU A 85 -14.48 1.32 5.89
CA GLU A 85 -14.37 2.60 6.60
C GLU A 85 -13.09 3.34 6.25
N LYS A 86 -11.95 2.64 6.21
CA LYS A 86 -10.67 3.24 5.84
C LYS A 86 -10.61 3.70 4.38
N VAL A 87 -11.20 2.94 3.46
CA VAL A 87 -11.33 3.35 2.05
C VAL A 87 -12.16 4.62 1.92
N LEU A 88 -13.24 4.74 2.68
CA LEU A 88 -14.05 5.96 2.71
C LEU A 88 -13.31 7.14 3.35
N GLU A 89 -12.39 6.90 4.28
CA GLU A 89 -11.50 7.91 4.85
C GLU A 89 -10.54 8.46 3.79
N GLU A 90 -9.92 7.58 2.97
CA GLU A 90 -9.07 8.01 1.86
C GLU A 90 -9.86 8.73 0.75
N ALA A 91 -11.07 8.26 0.43
CA ALA A 91 -11.93 8.89 -0.56
C ALA A 91 -12.24 10.36 -0.22
N ARG A 92 -12.29 10.71 1.08
CA ARG A 92 -12.50 12.11 1.51
C ARG A 92 -11.33 13.02 1.17
N LYS A 93 -10.11 12.49 1.09
CA LYS A 93 -8.90 13.26 0.75
C LYS A 93 -8.82 13.56 -0.74
N LEU A 94 -9.48 12.74 -1.57
CA LEU A 94 -9.45 12.80 -3.03
C LEU A 94 -10.69 13.47 -3.64
N LEU A 95 -11.53 14.11 -2.82
CA LEU A 95 -12.76 14.76 -3.29
C LEU A 95 -12.50 15.77 -4.42
N SER A 96 -13.46 15.84 -5.34
CA SER A 96 -13.44 16.68 -6.54
C SER A 96 -12.70 16.11 -7.76
N GLU A 97 -12.00 14.99 -7.59
CA GLU A 97 -11.34 14.28 -8.70
C GLU A 97 -11.86 12.82 -8.81
N PRO A 98 -11.88 12.23 -10.01
CA PRO A 98 -12.10 10.79 -10.16
C PRO A 98 -11.03 10.02 -9.37
N MET A 99 -11.47 9.15 -8.46
CA MET A 99 -10.65 8.59 -7.38
C MET A 99 -10.70 7.06 -7.29
N ILE A 100 -11.53 6.38 -8.09
CA ILE A 100 -11.79 4.95 -7.91
C ILE A 100 -10.53 4.13 -8.11
N HIS A 101 -9.75 4.42 -9.14
CA HIS A 101 -8.50 3.71 -9.39
C HIS A 101 -7.52 3.85 -8.22
N GLU A 102 -7.36 5.08 -7.69
CA GLU A 102 -6.51 5.36 -6.54
C GLU A 102 -6.98 4.61 -5.28
N LEU A 103 -8.30 4.53 -5.06
CA LEU A 103 -8.85 3.74 -3.95
C LEU A 103 -8.56 2.25 -4.10
N VAL A 104 -8.65 1.70 -5.32
CA VAL A 104 -8.33 0.29 -5.56
C VAL A 104 -6.85 0.03 -5.27
N LEU A 105 -5.93 0.83 -5.83
CA LEU A 105 -4.50 0.72 -5.54
C LEU A 105 -4.20 0.84 -4.05
N TRP A 106 -4.81 1.82 -3.39
CA TRP A 106 -4.62 2.02 -1.96
C TRP A 106 -5.01 0.78 -1.16
N ILE A 107 -6.13 0.12 -1.47
CA ILE A 107 -6.53 -1.13 -0.80
C ILE A 107 -5.51 -2.24 -1.06
N GLN A 108 -5.07 -2.39 -2.31
CA GLN A 108 -4.10 -3.43 -2.70
C GLN A 108 -2.82 -3.35 -1.87
N GLU A 109 -2.34 -2.13 -1.61
CA GLU A 109 -1.08 -1.87 -0.89
C GLU A 109 -1.26 -1.81 0.64
N ASN A 110 -2.42 -1.38 1.13
CA ASN A 110 -2.63 -1.06 2.55
C ASN A 110 -3.45 -2.10 3.32
N LEU A 111 -3.97 -3.15 2.66
CA LEU A 111 -4.81 -4.15 3.30
C LEU A 111 -4.16 -4.75 4.56
N ARG A 112 -2.89 -5.16 4.49
CA ARG A 112 -2.15 -5.67 5.64
C ARG A 112 -2.10 -4.70 6.82
N HIS A 113 -1.99 -3.40 6.56
CA HIS A 113 -1.87 -2.37 7.60
C HIS A 113 -3.21 -2.10 8.26
N VAL A 114 -4.30 -2.17 7.49
CA VAL A 114 -5.66 -2.02 7.99
C VAL A 114 -6.11 -3.23 8.82
N LEU A 115 -5.66 -4.43 8.43
CA LEU A 115 -6.01 -5.67 9.11
C LEU A 115 -5.13 -6.00 10.31
N SER A 116 -3.93 -5.40 10.37
CA SER A 116 -3.09 -5.47 11.55
C SER A 116 -3.84 -4.82 12.72
N PRO A 117 -4.02 -5.51 13.85
CA PRO A 117 -4.69 -4.91 14.99
C PRO A 117 -3.93 -3.63 15.40
N PRO A 118 -4.63 -2.56 15.81
CA PRO A 118 -3.96 -1.44 16.44
C PRO A 118 -3.23 -2.00 17.65
N GLU A 119 -1.92 -1.75 17.76
CA GLU A 119 -1.12 -2.10 18.92
C GLU A 119 -1.67 -1.36 20.15
N THR A 120 -2.75 -1.90 20.72
CA THR A 120 -3.33 -1.46 21.97
C THR A 120 -2.64 -2.29 23.04
N SER A 121 -1.50 -1.78 23.51
CA SER A 121 -1.12 -1.80 24.93
C SER A 121 -1.67 -2.96 25.77
N SER A 122 -1.19 -4.18 25.53
CA SER A 122 -1.29 -5.26 26.52
C SER A 122 0.01 -5.30 27.32
N ILE A 123 -0.02 -4.67 28.50
CA ILE A 123 0.98 -4.83 29.55
C ILE A 123 1.10 -6.33 29.89
N SER A 124 2.27 -6.92 29.67
CA SER A 124 2.70 -8.12 30.39
C SER A 124 4.23 -8.15 30.50
N GLU A 125 4.68 -7.53 31.60
CA GLU A 125 5.84 -7.82 32.44
C GLU A 125 7.16 -8.34 31.82
N LYS A 126 8.16 -7.45 31.99
CA LYS A 126 9.50 -7.69 32.57
C LYS A 126 10.67 -7.71 31.59
N CYS A 127 11.29 -6.54 31.42
CA CYS A 127 12.73 -6.33 31.62
C CYS A 127 13.01 -4.81 31.77
N PRO A 128 13.85 -4.39 32.73
CA PRO A 128 14.01 -2.98 33.08
C PRO A 128 15.06 -2.29 32.19
N GLY A 129 14.74 -1.10 31.68
CA GLY A 129 15.68 -0.19 31.02
C GLY A 129 15.15 1.24 31.13
N PRO A 130 16.00 2.24 31.39
CA PRO A 130 15.59 3.49 32.02
C PRO A 130 14.85 4.41 31.05
N GLU A 131 13.85 5.08 31.62
CA GLU A 131 13.02 6.11 31.03
C GLU A 131 13.84 7.31 30.51
N SER A 132 13.47 7.78 29.33
CA SER A 132 13.57 9.19 28.97
C SER A 132 12.27 9.62 28.28
N PRO A 133 11.64 10.74 28.68
CA PRO A 133 10.41 11.22 28.04
C PRO A 133 10.79 12.07 26.83
N ALA A 134 10.63 11.54 25.63
CA ALA A 134 10.64 12.33 24.41
C ALA A 134 9.51 11.86 23.50
N VAL A 135 8.58 12.79 23.27
CA VAL A 135 7.52 12.81 22.26
C VAL A 135 7.72 11.75 21.17
N ASP A 136 6.86 10.73 21.17
CA ASP A 136 6.77 9.70 20.16
C ASP A 136 6.25 10.30 18.84
N ASP A 137 7.13 10.98 18.12
CA ASP A 137 7.02 11.13 16.67
C ASP A 137 7.58 9.84 16.07
N GLY A 138 6.71 8.83 16.01
CA GLY A 138 7.08 7.44 15.74
C GLY A 138 7.96 7.31 14.49
N LEU A 139 9.17 6.78 14.70
CA LEU A 139 10.13 6.47 13.64
C LEU A 139 9.57 5.33 12.77
N TRP A 140 8.90 5.67 11.66
CA TRP A 140 8.39 4.69 10.72
C TRP A 140 9.52 4.15 9.82
N MET A 141 9.57 2.83 9.63
CA MET A 141 10.57 2.16 8.80
C MET A 141 9.87 1.43 7.65
N THR A 142 10.31 1.69 6.41
CA THR A 142 9.80 1.03 5.20
C THR A 142 10.91 0.21 4.55
N LEU A 143 10.61 -1.01 4.12
CA LEU A 143 11.52 -1.89 3.38
C LEU A 143 11.13 -1.90 1.90
N LEU A 144 12.05 -1.49 1.02
CA LEU A 144 11.84 -1.49 -0.43
C LEU A 144 12.74 -2.54 -1.10
N HIS A 145 12.14 -3.42 -1.90
CA HIS A 145 12.87 -4.36 -2.74
C HIS A 145 13.12 -3.74 -4.12
N LEU A 146 14.39 -3.52 -4.47
CA LEU A 146 14.80 -2.98 -5.77
C LEU A 146 15.32 -4.10 -6.66
N ASP A 147 14.47 -4.61 -7.55
CA ASP A 147 14.86 -5.64 -8.53
C ASP A 147 15.51 -5.02 -9.79
N HIS A 148 16.17 -5.85 -10.60
CA HIS A 148 16.77 -5.49 -11.89
C HIS A 148 17.85 -4.37 -11.84
N MET A 149 18.68 -4.37 -10.81
CA MET A 149 19.85 -3.48 -10.73
C MET A 149 20.90 -3.82 -11.80
N ARG A 150 20.80 -3.20 -12.98
CA ARG A 150 21.74 -3.40 -14.10
C ARG A 150 23.12 -2.77 -13.85
N ALA A 151 23.20 -1.72 -13.03
CA ALA A 151 24.43 -0.96 -12.79
C ALA A 151 24.55 -0.52 -11.32
N ARG A 152 24.94 -1.45 -10.45
CA ARG A 152 25.02 -1.28 -8.98
C ARG A 152 25.52 0.09 -8.52
N THR A 153 26.66 0.54 -9.02
CA THR A 153 27.29 1.80 -8.59
C THR A 153 26.46 3.04 -8.94
N ARG A 154 25.75 3.04 -10.08
CA ARG A 154 24.87 4.16 -10.46
C ARG A 154 23.63 4.20 -9.57
N TYR A 155 23.04 3.03 -9.31
CA TYR A 155 21.86 2.90 -8.45
C TYR A 155 22.15 3.32 -7.00
N VAL A 156 23.26 2.86 -6.42
CA VAL A 156 23.68 3.27 -5.07
C VAL A 156 23.77 4.79 -4.98
N LYS A 157 24.44 5.45 -5.94
CA LYS A 157 24.58 6.92 -5.94
C LYS A 157 23.24 7.63 -6.07
N THR A 158 22.34 7.13 -6.91
CA THR A 158 21.00 7.72 -7.07
C THR A 158 20.16 7.57 -5.81
N VAL A 159 20.17 6.39 -5.18
CA VAL A 159 19.45 6.13 -3.93
C VAL A 159 20.03 6.96 -2.79
N GLU A 160 21.35 7.08 -2.69
CA GLU A 160 22.02 7.96 -1.72
C GLU A 160 21.60 9.42 -1.94
N LYS A 161 21.58 9.89 -3.19
CA LYS A 161 21.14 11.25 -3.53
C LYS A 161 19.69 11.50 -3.10
N TRP A 162 18.77 10.60 -3.45
CA TRP A 162 17.35 10.74 -3.06
C TRP A 162 17.17 10.69 -1.55
N ALA A 163 17.89 9.81 -0.85
CA ALA A 163 17.85 9.75 0.61
C ALA A 163 18.30 11.08 1.23
N SER A 164 19.37 11.70 0.71
CA SER A 164 19.80 13.03 1.15
C SER A 164 18.78 14.13 0.86
N GLU A 165 18.21 14.16 -0.36
CA GLU A 165 17.20 15.16 -0.76
C GLU A 165 15.92 15.06 0.08
N LEU A 166 15.50 13.84 0.39
CA LEU A 166 14.30 13.56 1.18
C LEU A 166 14.57 13.48 2.69
N ARG A 167 15.82 13.70 3.12
CA ARG A 167 16.27 13.62 4.52
C ARG A 167 15.92 12.28 5.20
N LEU A 168 15.98 11.20 4.42
CA LEU A 168 15.70 9.84 4.86
C LEU A 168 16.98 9.18 5.39
N THR A 169 16.83 8.39 6.45
CA THR A 169 17.91 7.53 6.99
C THR A 169 17.58 6.08 6.66
N GLY A 170 18.54 5.34 6.11
CA GLY A 170 18.27 3.96 5.69
C GLY A 170 19.52 3.12 5.47
N ARG A 171 19.31 1.82 5.23
CA ARG A 171 20.35 0.85 4.90
C ARG A 171 20.04 0.17 3.58
N LEU A 172 21.01 0.13 2.67
CA LEU A 172 20.89 -0.58 1.40
C LEU A 172 21.53 -1.97 1.53
N MET A 173 20.73 -3.01 1.30
CA MET A 173 21.17 -4.40 1.34
C MET A 173 21.23 -4.98 -0.07
N PHE A 174 22.26 -5.78 -0.35
CA PHE A 174 22.41 -6.50 -1.61
C PHE A 174 22.37 -8.01 -1.34
N ALA A 175 21.42 -8.72 -1.94
CA ALA A 175 21.43 -10.17 -1.95
C ALA A 175 22.52 -10.65 -2.93
N GLY A 176 23.63 -11.17 -2.41
CA GLY A 176 24.67 -11.82 -3.20
C GLY A 176 24.51 -13.34 -3.15
N VAL A 177 24.64 -14.01 -4.29
CA VAL A 177 24.92 -15.46 -4.32
C VAL A 177 26.37 -15.64 -3.82
N PRO A 178 26.63 -16.52 -2.84
CA PRO A 178 27.98 -16.70 -2.30
C PRO A 178 28.91 -17.29 -3.38
N ASP A 179 30.03 -16.62 -3.62
CA ASP A 179 31.11 -17.10 -4.48
C ASP A 179 31.87 -18.23 -3.75
N SER A 180 32.14 -19.32 -4.45
CA SER A 180 32.43 -20.64 -3.87
C SER A 180 33.87 -20.85 -3.37
N SER A 181 34.58 -19.82 -2.89
CA SER A 181 36.01 -19.99 -2.55
C SER A 181 36.54 -19.30 -1.29
N GLU A 182 35.71 -18.83 -0.35
CA GLU A 182 36.26 -18.27 0.90
C GLU A 182 35.53 -18.76 2.17
N ASN A 183 36.30 -19.50 2.98
CA ASN A 183 36.16 -19.85 4.41
C ASN A 183 34.77 -19.84 5.07
N LEU A 184 34.30 -21.05 5.41
CA LEU A 184 33.06 -21.39 6.13
C LEU A 184 32.97 -20.91 7.60
N GLN A 185 33.79 -19.94 8.03
CA GLN A 185 33.73 -19.36 9.40
C GLN A 185 33.30 -17.89 9.46
N SER A 186 33.09 -17.22 8.32
CA SER A 186 32.56 -15.85 8.29
C SER A 186 31.16 -15.83 7.68
N ARG A 187 30.18 -16.29 8.46
CA ARG A 187 28.76 -16.17 8.09
C ARG A 187 28.41 -14.69 7.94
N CYS A 188 27.78 -14.39 6.81
CA CYS A 188 27.27 -13.08 6.38
C CYS A 188 28.34 -12.11 5.88
N GLY A 189 28.83 -12.35 4.66
CA GLY A 189 29.45 -11.34 3.79
C GLY A 189 28.45 -10.28 3.33
N LEU A 190 27.76 -9.65 4.28
CA LEU A 190 26.92 -8.50 4.02
C LEU A 190 27.83 -7.28 4.02
N LYS A 191 28.13 -6.78 2.81
CA LYS A 191 28.85 -5.52 2.65
C LYS A 191 27.83 -4.38 2.77
N TRP A 192 27.72 -3.80 3.95
CA TRP A 192 26.88 -2.65 4.26
C TRP A 192 27.62 -1.35 4.01
N LYS A 193 26.89 -0.35 3.53
CA LYS A 193 27.32 1.05 3.54
C LYS A 193 26.27 1.81 4.35
N GLU A 194 26.72 2.39 5.47
CA GLU A 194 25.88 3.23 6.31
C GLU A 194 25.78 4.61 5.67
N VAL A 195 24.56 5.13 5.54
CA VAL A 195 24.32 6.49 5.08
C VAL A 195 23.90 7.27 6.33
N GLN A 196 24.84 8.03 6.89
CA GLN A 196 24.60 8.87 8.06
C GLN A 196 24.28 10.31 7.66
N ARG A 197 23.50 10.98 8.51
CA ARG A 197 23.29 12.43 8.48
C ARG A 197 24.59 13.11 8.88
N GLU A 198 25.14 13.97 8.03
CA GLU A 198 26.15 14.94 8.44
C GLU A 198 25.40 16.07 9.18
N ASN A 199 25.64 16.19 10.48
CA ASN A 199 25.08 17.27 11.29
C ASN A 199 25.97 18.51 11.09
N ASP A 200 25.40 19.55 10.51
CA ASP A 200 25.92 20.94 10.63
C ASP A 200 25.64 21.50 12.03
#